data_AF-A0A8W8HLX7-F1
#
_entry.id   AF-A0A8W8HLX7-F1
#
_cell.length_a   1.000
_cell.length_b   1.000
_cell.length_c   1.000
_cell.angle_alpha   90.00
_cell.angle_beta   90.00
_cell.angle_gamma   90.00
#
_symmetry.space_group_name_H-M   'P 1'
#
loop_
_entity.id
_entity.type
_entity.pdbx_description
1 polymer ?
#
loop_
_entity_poly.entity_id
_entity_poly.type
_entity_poly.pdbx_seq_one_letter_code
_entity_poly.pdbx_strand_id
1 'polypeptide(L)'
;MVKYTSTDPPAELMRPPWEAWPEDKHPVLMEIGRELDCGPIHPSWLRSNFLEYKFDIPFVRREAGGAPLNYKVVLYEDSEVNSVSSELVYKLNATKAAIRMTDTTYTISKNNARFSATFSSNITWFLASAMPEFQVYKDIARLEWFGGRGPVTCAEHHYDFESTKIRPAAVLSMTLTPDLLNKFFPVYKFRTNPLSGVEFFGSIEVMTNFTMSLPHPCT
;
A
#
# COMPACT_ATOMS: atom_id res chain seq x y z
N MET A 1 11.46 -17.58 12.23
CA MET A 1 10.02 -17.81 12.42
C MET A 1 9.65 -17.15 13.74
N VAL A 2 8.86 -16.08 13.72
CA VAL A 2 8.47 -15.33 14.94
C VAL A 2 7.02 -15.68 15.23
N LYS A 3 6.76 -16.18 16.44
CA LYS A 3 5.41 -16.45 16.94
C LYS A 3 4.73 -15.14 17.27
N TYR A 4 3.53 -14.94 16.73
CA TYR A 4 2.64 -13.84 17.07
C TYR A 4 1.71 -14.32 18.19
N THR A 5 1.68 -13.62 19.31
CA THR A 5 0.54 -13.65 20.25
C THR A 5 -0.04 -12.25 20.20
N SER A 6 -1.10 -12.11 19.40
CA SER A 6 -1.82 -10.86 19.13
C SER A 6 -2.47 -10.31 20.39
N THR A 7 -2.31 -9.01 20.64
CA THR A 7 -3.43 -8.16 21.07
C THR A 7 -3.84 -7.34 19.86
N ASP A 8 -5.14 -7.34 19.60
CA ASP A 8 -5.79 -7.35 18.29
C ASP A 8 -5.50 -6.15 17.35
N PRO A 9 -5.81 -6.29 16.05
CA PRO A 9 -6.21 -5.12 15.24
C PRO A 9 -7.37 -4.36 15.96
N PRO A 10 -7.85 -3.16 15.52
CA PRO A 10 -9.06 -2.59 16.12
C PRO A 10 -10.07 -3.70 16.38
N ALA A 11 -10.60 -3.85 17.61
CA ALA A 11 -11.20 -5.11 18.11
C ALA A 11 -12.20 -5.76 17.14
N GLU A 12 -12.77 -4.94 16.26
CA GLU A 12 -13.66 -5.30 15.16
C GLU A 12 -12.99 -5.88 13.91
N LEU A 13 -11.68 -6.11 13.81
CA LEU A 13 -11.05 -6.65 12.59
C LEU A 13 -10.64 -8.11 12.78
N MET A 14 -11.12 -8.96 11.88
CA MET A 14 -10.79 -10.38 11.86
C MET A 14 -10.03 -10.72 10.59
N ARG A 15 -9.13 -11.69 10.72
CA ARG A 15 -8.56 -12.37 9.56
C ARG A 15 -9.59 -13.36 9.00
N PRO A 16 -10.02 -13.26 7.74
CA PRO A 16 -10.73 -14.33 7.06
C PRO A 16 -9.78 -15.51 6.82
N PRO A 17 -10.29 -16.74 6.75
CA PRO A 17 -9.53 -17.87 6.24
C PRO A 17 -9.00 -17.53 4.86
N TRP A 18 -7.69 -17.66 4.65
CA TRP A 18 -7.09 -17.47 3.33
C TRP A 18 -6.20 -18.68 3.02
N GLU A 19 -6.57 -19.43 1.98
CA GLU A 19 -5.96 -20.71 1.62
C GLU A 19 -4.46 -20.61 1.30
N ALA A 20 -3.98 -19.41 0.93
CA ALA A 20 -2.59 -19.19 0.60
C ALA A 20 -1.64 -19.13 1.83
N TRP A 21 -2.16 -19.08 3.07
CA TRP A 21 -1.33 -18.83 4.27
C TRP A 21 -1.59 -19.82 5.40
N PRO A 22 -0.52 -20.23 6.12
CA PRO A 22 -0.65 -20.84 7.44
C PRO A 22 -1.54 -20.01 8.37
N GLU A 23 -2.31 -20.66 9.25
CA GLU A 23 -3.23 -20.00 10.18
C GLU A 23 -2.56 -18.99 11.13
N ASP A 24 -1.24 -19.01 11.25
CA ASP A 24 -0.44 -18.10 12.10
C ASP A 24 0.18 -16.91 11.34
N LYS A 25 -0.01 -16.78 10.03
CA LYS A 25 0.59 -15.70 9.20
C LYS A 25 -0.41 -14.90 8.39
N HIS A 26 -0.19 -13.60 8.28
CA HIS A 26 -1.03 -12.71 7.49
C HIS A 26 -0.16 -11.79 6.59
N PRO A 27 -0.57 -11.54 5.34
CA PRO A 27 0.11 -10.61 4.45
C PRO A 27 0.17 -9.19 5.03
N VAL A 28 1.20 -8.45 4.61
CA VAL A 28 1.24 -6.99 4.70
C VAL A 28 1.76 -6.46 3.39
N LEU A 29 1.27 -5.30 2.98
CA LEU A 29 1.74 -4.60 1.79
C LEU A 29 2.31 -3.25 2.21
N MET A 30 3.49 -2.93 1.68
CA MET A 30 4.11 -1.62 1.83
C MET A 30 4.30 -1.05 0.44
N GLU A 31 3.55 0.00 0.11
CA GLU A 31 3.66 0.68 -1.17
C GLU A 31 4.37 2.01 -0.94
N ILE A 32 5.43 2.25 -1.71
CA ILE A 32 6.13 3.52 -1.73
C ILE A 32 6.21 3.95 -3.19
N GLY A 33 5.95 5.22 -3.46
CA GLY A 33 5.94 5.62 -4.85
C GLY A 33 5.58 7.06 -5.09
N ARG A 34 5.26 7.30 -6.36
CA ARG A 34 4.87 8.57 -6.91
C ARG A 34 3.61 8.37 -7.73
N GLU A 35 2.62 9.19 -7.43
CA GLU A 35 1.39 9.29 -8.20
C GLU A 35 1.50 10.47 -9.16
N LEU A 36 1.01 10.28 -10.38
CA LEU A 36 1.14 11.22 -11.49
C LEU A 36 -0.22 11.60 -12.07
N ASP A 37 -0.39 12.88 -12.38
CA ASP A 37 -1.55 13.43 -13.07
C ASP A 37 -2.90 13.12 -12.39
N CYS A 38 -2.90 13.05 -11.06
CA CYS A 38 -4.06 12.68 -10.26
C CYS A 38 -5.01 13.87 -10.09
N GLY A 39 -6.25 13.73 -10.56
CA GLY A 39 -7.30 14.74 -10.43
C GLY A 39 -8.37 14.58 -11.52
N PRO A 40 -9.30 15.55 -11.64
CA PRO A 40 -10.33 15.51 -12.67
C PRO A 40 -9.74 15.62 -14.08
N ILE A 41 -10.43 15.01 -15.07
CA ILE A 41 -10.04 15.12 -16.48
C ILE A 41 -10.05 16.59 -16.92
N HIS A 42 -11.01 17.38 -16.45
CA HIS A 42 -11.07 18.80 -16.70
C HIS A 42 -11.56 19.55 -15.45
N PRO A 43 -10.93 20.67 -15.06
CA PRO A 43 -9.73 21.26 -15.66
C PRO A 43 -8.40 20.66 -15.17
N SER A 44 -7.43 20.51 -16.08
CA SER A 44 -6.14 19.85 -15.81
C SER A 44 -5.28 20.56 -14.78
N TRP A 45 -5.48 21.85 -14.51
CA TRP A 45 -4.75 22.58 -13.46
C TRP A 45 -5.12 22.14 -12.04
N LEU A 46 -6.20 21.36 -11.87
CA LEU A 46 -6.53 20.69 -10.60
C LEU A 46 -5.83 19.35 -10.42
N ARG A 47 -5.11 18.87 -11.43
CA ARG A 47 -4.36 17.61 -11.33
C ARG A 47 -3.05 17.85 -10.59
N SER A 48 -2.64 16.87 -9.80
CA SER A 48 -1.46 16.95 -8.96
C SER A 48 -0.56 15.73 -9.15
N ASN A 49 0.73 15.91 -8.87
CA ASN A 49 1.68 14.83 -8.68
C ASN A 49 2.10 14.86 -7.22
N PHE A 50 2.20 13.70 -6.59
CA PHE A 50 2.61 13.60 -5.18
C PHE A 50 3.36 12.31 -4.93
N LEU A 51 4.19 12.32 -3.89
CA LEU A 51 4.81 11.12 -3.35
C LEU A 51 3.93 10.56 -2.26
N GLU A 52 3.91 9.24 -2.16
CA GLU A 52 3.07 8.55 -1.18
C GLU A 52 3.73 7.30 -0.59
N TYR A 53 3.33 7.02 0.63
CA TYR A 53 3.63 5.80 1.35
C TYR A 53 2.35 5.22 1.94
N LYS A 54 2.12 3.94 1.69
CA LYS A 54 1.00 3.17 2.23
C LYS A 54 1.54 1.97 3.00
N PHE A 55 0.98 1.74 4.18
CA PHE A 55 1.15 0.49 4.89
C PHE A 55 -0.21 -0.16 5.12
N ASP A 56 -0.36 -1.35 4.57
CA ASP A 56 -1.63 -2.00 4.31
C ASP A 56 -1.66 -3.38 4.95
N ILE A 57 -2.84 -3.73 5.47
CA ILE A 57 -3.16 -5.07 5.94
C ILE A 57 -4.34 -5.56 5.09
N PRO A 58 -4.08 -6.29 4.00
CA PRO A 58 -5.12 -6.73 3.08
C PRO A 58 -5.84 -7.98 3.55
N PHE A 59 -6.98 -8.28 2.93
CA PHE A 59 -7.81 -9.44 3.26
C PHE A 59 -8.19 -9.45 4.74
N VAL A 60 -8.64 -8.33 5.31
CA VAL A 60 -9.24 -8.29 6.65
C VAL A 60 -10.73 -8.12 6.52
N ARG A 61 -11.51 -8.56 7.51
CA ARG A 61 -12.97 -8.34 7.55
C ARG A 61 -13.36 -7.72 8.88
N ARG A 62 -14.55 -7.15 8.95
CA ARG A 62 -15.09 -6.73 10.24
C ARG A 62 -15.64 -7.90 11.05
N GLU A 63 -15.68 -7.77 12.37
CA GLU A 63 -16.26 -8.74 13.32
C GLU A 63 -17.74 -8.96 13.03
N ALA A 64 -18.46 -7.88 12.71
CA ALA A 64 -19.85 -7.91 12.25
C ALA A 64 -20.06 -8.69 10.92
N GLY A 65 -18.99 -9.16 10.29
CA GLY A 65 -19.00 -9.84 8.99
C GLY A 65 -18.78 -8.89 7.81
N GLY A 66 -18.88 -9.42 6.60
CA GLY A 66 -18.72 -8.67 5.35
C GLY A 66 -17.65 -9.23 4.42
N ALA A 67 -17.48 -8.54 3.29
CA ALA A 67 -16.44 -8.85 2.31
C ALA A 67 -15.04 -8.54 2.87
N PRO A 68 -13.97 -9.17 2.34
CA PRO A 68 -12.60 -8.79 2.66
C PRO A 68 -12.30 -7.36 2.19
N LEU A 69 -11.54 -6.64 3.01
CA LEU A 69 -11.14 -5.24 2.87
C LEU A 69 -9.61 -5.14 2.83
N ASN A 70 -9.10 -4.04 2.29
CA ASN A 70 -7.72 -3.61 2.47
C ASN A 70 -7.63 -2.48 3.50
N TYR A 71 -7.15 -2.82 4.70
CA TYR A 71 -6.98 -1.84 5.76
C TYR A 71 -5.72 -1.01 5.53
N LYS A 72 -5.93 0.25 5.12
CA LYS A 72 -4.92 1.29 4.97
C LYS A 72 -4.55 1.83 6.35
N VAL A 73 -3.60 1.16 7.00
CA VAL A 73 -3.22 1.43 8.39
C VAL A 73 -2.68 2.85 8.54
N VAL A 74 -1.83 3.25 7.59
CA VAL A 74 -1.31 4.61 7.48
C VAL A 74 -1.07 4.95 6.02
N LEU A 75 -1.37 6.20 5.67
CA LEU A 75 -1.08 6.80 4.38
C LEU A 75 -0.32 8.11 4.64
N TYR A 76 0.90 8.22 4.12
CA TYR A 76 1.64 9.47 4.11
C TYR A 76 1.73 10.02 2.70
N GLU A 77 1.53 11.32 2.57
CA GLU A 77 1.66 12.03 1.31
C GLU A 77 2.55 13.27 1.50
N ASP A 78 3.23 13.73 0.45
CA ASP A 78 4.07 14.94 0.50
C ASP A 78 3.29 16.25 0.31
N SER A 79 1.99 16.14 -0.02
CA SER A 79 1.07 17.25 -0.24
C SER A 79 0.02 17.32 0.89
N GLU A 80 -0.10 18.51 1.50
CA GLU A 80 -1.14 18.75 2.52
C GLU A 80 -2.54 18.58 1.91
N VAL A 81 -2.77 19.16 0.72
CA VAL A 81 -4.07 19.17 0.04
C VAL A 81 -4.52 17.74 -0.28
N ASN A 82 -3.60 16.90 -0.75
CA ASN A 82 -3.93 15.53 -1.07
C ASN A 82 -4.22 14.75 0.22
N SER A 83 -3.43 14.96 1.29
CA SER A 83 -3.61 14.19 2.53
C SER A 83 -4.94 14.51 3.19
N VAL A 84 -5.35 15.78 3.20
CA VAL A 84 -6.66 16.22 3.68
C VAL A 84 -7.78 15.66 2.79
N SER A 85 -7.59 15.61 1.48
CA SER A 85 -8.57 15.04 0.55
C SER A 85 -8.74 13.53 0.78
N SER A 86 -7.65 12.78 0.93
CA SER A 86 -7.66 11.35 1.25
C SER A 86 -8.35 11.06 2.59
N GLU A 87 -8.16 11.92 3.59
CA GLU A 87 -8.83 11.81 4.89
C GLU A 87 -10.33 12.16 4.83
N LEU A 88 -10.68 13.31 4.24
CA LEU A 88 -12.06 13.81 4.25
C LEU A 88 -12.98 13.05 3.29
N VAL A 89 -12.48 12.77 2.08
CA VAL A 89 -13.24 12.16 1.00
C VAL A 89 -13.23 10.65 1.14
N TYR A 90 -12.04 10.03 1.26
CA TYR A 90 -11.90 8.57 1.26
C TYR A 90 -11.85 7.94 2.66
N LYS A 91 -11.94 8.75 3.72
CA LYS A 91 -11.91 8.31 5.13
C LYS A 91 -10.65 7.50 5.49
N LEU A 92 -9.55 7.74 4.77
CA LEU A 92 -8.27 7.07 4.98
C LEU A 92 -7.51 7.71 6.15
N ASN A 93 -6.61 6.94 6.78
CA ASN A 93 -5.69 7.47 7.79
C ASN A 93 -4.51 8.19 7.13
N ALA A 94 -4.83 9.27 6.40
CA ALA A 94 -3.91 10.03 5.58
C ALA A 94 -3.32 11.21 6.36
N THR A 95 -2.05 11.53 6.11
CA THR A 95 -1.41 12.68 6.74
C THR A 95 -0.15 13.12 6.01
N LYS A 96 0.15 14.41 6.04
CA LYS A 96 1.37 14.93 5.43
C LYS A 96 2.64 14.40 6.12
N ALA A 97 3.65 14.09 5.32
CA ALA A 97 5.02 13.87 5.74
C ALA A 97 6.03 14.52 4.77
N ALA A 98 7.28 14.69 5.18
CA ALA A 98 8.35 15.06 4.26
C ALA A 98 8.84 13.79 3.57
N ILE A 99 8.66 13.70 2.25
CA ILE A 99 9.03 12.52 1.46
C ILE A 99 10.05 12.92 0.40
N ARG A 100 11.05 12.07 0.17
CA ARG A 100 11.98 12.19 -0.97
C ARG A 100 12.18 10.83 -1.62
N MET A 101 12.13 10.82 -2.95
CA MET A 101 12.33 9.65 -3.78
C MET A 101 13.39 9.95 -4.85
N THR A 102 14.23 8.96 -5.12
CA THR A 102 15.14 8.88 -6.26
C THR A 102 14.98 7.49 -6.89
N ASP A 103 15.72 7.21 -7.97
CA ASP A 103 15.69 5.90 -8.63
C ASP A 103 16.15 4.74 -7.74
N THR A 104 16.91 5.02 -6.66
CA THR A 104 17.50 3.99 -5.80
C THR A 104 17.25 4.19 -4.32
N THR A 105 16.63 5.30 -3.92
CA THR A 105 16.38 5.59 -2.49
C THR A 105 15.02 6.21 -2.28
N TYR A 106 14.42 5.91 -1.14
CA TYR A 106 13.17 6.48 -0.68
C TYR A 106 13.26 6.83 0.81
N THR A 107 12.83 8.02 1.18
CA THR A 107 12.85 8.48 2.57
C THR A 107 11.55 9.17 2.96
N ILE A 108 11.15 8.98 4.22
CA ILE A 108 10.06 9.71 4.88
C ILE A 108 10.58 10.26 6.19
N SER A 109 10.18 11.48 6.52
CA SER A 109 10.37 12.07 7.83
C SER A 109 9.09 12.75 8.29
N LYS A 110 8.64 12.42 9.50
CA LYS A 110 7.52 13.09 10.17
C LYS A 110 7.83 13.20 11.65
N ASN A 111 7.94 14.43 12.17
CA ASN A 111 8.43 14.68 13.52
C ASN A 111 9.78 13.97 13.76
N ASN A 112 9.87 13.11 14.77
CA ASN A 112 11.04 12.28 15.07
C ASN A 112 11.08 10.95 14.30
N ALA A 113 9.99 10.62 13.60
CA ALA A 113 9.80 9.35 12.93
C ALA A 113 10.43 9.39 11.52
N ARG A 114 11.13 8.31 11.14
CA ARG A 114 11.88 8.20 9.88
C ARG A 114 11.76 6.83 9.24
N PHE A 115 11.67 6.82 7.91
CA PHE A 115 11.79 5.64 7.06
C PHE A 115 12.85 5.94 6.01
N SER A 116 13.69 4.96 5.71
CA SER A 116 14.66 5.01 4.64
C SER A 116 14.81 3.63 4.03
N ALA A 117 14.82 3.56 2.71
CA ALA A 117 15.09 2.33 1.99
C ALA A 117 15.96 2.59 0.76
N THR A 118 16.81 1.62 0.45
CA THR A 118 17.66 1.61 -0.75
C THR A 118 17.35 0.39 -1.60
N PHE A 119 17.21 0.61 -2.90
CA PHE A 119 16.77 -0.38 -3.87
C PHE A 119 17.78 -0.55 -5.01
N SER A 120 17.76 -1.71 -5.63
CA SER A 120 18.44 -1.98 -6.89
C SER A 120 17.55 -2.79 -7.81
N SER A 121 17.42 -2.35 -9.06
CA SER A 121 16.71 -3.08 -10.10
C SER A 121 17.53 -3.05 -11.39
N ASN A 122 18.23 -4.16 -11.65
CA ASN A 122 19.04 -4.35 -12.85
C ASN A 122 18.28 -5.02 -14.00
N ILE A 123 16.99 -5.34 -13.79
CA ILE A 123 16.13 -6.02 -14.76
C ILE A 123 15.32 -4.98 -15.54
N THR A 124 15.14 -5.18 -16.84
CA THR A 124 14.28 -4.35 -17.68
C THR A 124 12.81 -4.57 -17.35
N TRP A 125 11.98 -3.54 -17.51
CA TRP A 125 10.54 -3.64 -17.35
C TRP A 125 9.93 -4.69 -18.30
N PHE A 126 9.00 -5.50 -17.79
CA PHE A 126 8.21 -6.46 -18.56
C PHE A 126 6.74 -6.44 -18.12
N LEU A 127 5.85 -7.03 -18.91
CA LEU A 127 4.41 -7.05 -18.59
C LEU A 127 4.12 -7.89 -17.36
N ALA A 128 3.24 -7.41 -16.49
CA ALA A 128 2.81 -8.10 -15.28
C ALA A 128 2.26 -9.52 -15.54
N SER A 129 1.67 -9.76 -16.71
CA SER A 129 1.16 -11.07 -17.13
C SER A 129 2.24 -12.15 -17.26
N ALA A 130 3.52 -11.77 -17.35
CA ALA A 130 4.63 -12.71 -17.38
C ALA A 130 5.03 -13.26 -15.99
N MET A 131 4.45 -12.75 -14.89
CA MET A 131 4.74 -13.16 -13.52
C MET A 131 3.45 -13.52 -12.78
N PRO A 132 3.05 -14.81 -12.72
CA PRO A 132 1.82 -15.24 -12.07
C PRO A 132 1.70 -14.82 -10.60
N GLU A 133 2.82 -14.70 -9.89
CA GLU A 133 2.91 -14.27 -8.49
C GLU A 133 2.36 -12.85 -8.28
N PHE A 134 2.41 -12.01 -9.32
CA PHE A 134 1.86 -10.66 -9.27
C PHE A 134 0.32 -10.66 -9.12
N GLN A 135 -0.35 -11.79 -9.34
CA GLN A 135 -1.80 -11.91 -9.13
C GLN A 135 -2.22 -11.54 -7.69
N VAL A 136 -1.38 -11.83 -6.69
CA VAL A 136 -1.66 -11.46 -5.30
C VAL A 136 -1.82 -9.95 -5.13
N TYR A 137 -0.95 -9.16 -5.78
CA TYR A 137 -1.07 -7.71 -5.78
C TYR A 137 -2.36 -7.24 -6.45
N LYS A 138 -2.71 -7.85 -7.59
CA LYS A 138 -3.98 -7.54 -8.29
C LYS A 138 -5.20 -7.83 -7.41
N ASP A 139 -5.16 -8.91 -6.64
CA ASP A 139 -6.25 -9.28 -5.73
C ASP A 139 -6.36 -8.28 -4.57
N ILE A 140 -5.24 -7.85 -3.99
CA ILE A 140 -5.19 -6.82 -2.94
C ILE A 140 -5.74 -5.48 -3.47
N ALA A 141 -5.33 -5.07 -4.66
CA ALA A 141 -5.71 -3.80 -5.27
C ALA A 141 -7.21 -3.70 -5.63
N ARG A 142 -7.91 -4.83 -5.72
CA ARG A 142 -9.36 -4.93 -5.96
C ARG A 142 -10.20 -4.86 -4.68
N LEU A 143 -9.58 -4.98 -3.50
CA LEU A 143 -10.30 -4.91 -2.24
C LEU A 143 -10.73 -3.47 -1.96
N GLU A 144 -11.93 -3.31 -1.43
CA GLU A 144 -12.40 -2.03 -0.88
C GLU A 144 -11.42 -1.55 0.20
N TRP A 145 -11.10 -0.26 0.19
CA TRP A 145 -10.22 0.27 1.22
C TRP A 145 -10.98 0.55 2.50
N PHE A 146 -10.21 0.55 3.58
CA PHE A 146 -10.72 0.93 4.87
C PHE A 146 -9.64 1.73 5.59
N GLY A 147 -10.01 2.90 6.10
CA GLY A 147 -9.22 3.65 7.09
C GLY A 147 -9.96 3.67 8.42
N GLY A 148 -9.28 3.91 9.54
CA GLY A 148 -9.86 3.84 10.89
C GLY A 148 -11.06 4.77 11.18
N ARG A 149 -11.66 5.43 10.18
CA ARG A 149 -12.76 6.39 10.27
C ARG A 149 -14.05 6.02 9.50
N GLY A 150 -14.26 4.75 9.17
CA GLY A 150 -15.55 4.26 8.64
C GLY A 150 -15.39 3.23 7.53
N PRO A 151 -16.33 2.27 7.37
CA PRO A 151 -16.16 1.10 6.51
C PRO A 151 -16.21 1.37 5.01
N VAL A 152 -16.79 2.50 4.60
CA VAL A 152 -17.10 2.75 3.19
C VAL A 152 -16.18 3.84 2.68
N THR A 153 -15.24 3.48 1.80
CA THR A 153 -14.65 4.48 0.92
C THR A 153 -15.72 4.92 -0.06
N CYS A 154 -15.76 6.20 -0.39
CA CYS A 154 -16.65 6.66 -1.46
C CYS A 154 -16.03 6.50 -2.85
N ALA A 155 -14.85 5.88 -2.95
CA ALA A 155 -14.06 5.78 -4.17
C ALA A 155 -13.49 4.37 -4.39
N GLU A 156 -13.34 4.04 -5.67
CA GLU A 156 -12.75 2.79 -6.15
C GLU A 156 -11.67 3.09 -7.19
N HIS A 157 -10.54 2.40 -7.08
CA HIS A 157 -9.51 2.40 -8.12
C HIS A 157 -9.75 1.33 -9.17
N HIS A 158 -9.59 1.72 -10.42
CA HIS A 158 -9.64 0.84 -11.59
C HIS A 158 -8.26 0.82 -12.24
N TYR A 159 -7.45 -0.16 -11.86
CA TYR A 159 -6.11 -0.36 -12.39
C TYR A 159 -6.14 -1.07 -13.76
N ASP A 160 -5.34 -0.57 -14.70
CA ASP A 160 -5.09 -1.23 -15.98
C ASP A 160 -3.95 -2.25 -15.82
N PHE A 161 -4.32 -3.45 -15.34
CA PHE A 161 -3.38 -4.55 -15.18
C PHE A 161 -2.91 -5.20 -16.49
N GLU A 162 -3.57 -4.91 -17.62
CA GLU A 162 -3.17 -5.44 -18.93
C GLU A 162 -1.94 -4.70 -19.46
N SER A 163 -1.86 -3.39 -19.26
CA SER A 163 -0.68 -2.60 -19.64
C SER A 163 0.37 -2.46 -18.54
N THR A 164 0.07 -2.96 -17.33
CA THR A 164 0.97 -2.84 -16.17
C THR A 164 2.32 -3.49 -16.44
N LYS A 165 3.38 -2.73 -16.20
CA LYS A 165 4.76 -3.19 -16.27
C LYS A 165 5.32 -3.37 -14.88
N ILE A 166 6.16 -4.38 -14.72
CA ILE A 166 6.85 -4.69 -13.47
C ILE A 166 8.33 -4.99 -13.73
N ARG A 167 9.14 -4.87 -12.67
CA ARG A 167 10.49 -5.44 -12.62
C ARG A 167 10.84 -5.79 -11.17
N PRO A 168 11.47 -6.94 -10.90
CA PRO A 168 11.95 -7.27 -9.56
C PRO A 168 12.89 -6.19 -9.04
N ALA A 169 12.73 -5.86 -7.76
CA ALA A 169 13.59 -4.91 -7.07
C ALA A 169 14.22 -5.61 -5.87
N ALA A 170 15.52 -5.39 -5.66
CA ALA A 170 16.21 -5.84 -4.47
C ALA A 170 16.22 -4.71 -3.43
N VAL A 171 15.64 -4.95 -2.26
CA VAL A 171 15.78 -4.05 -1.11
C VAL A 171 17.14 -4.31 -0.46
N LEU A 172 18.09 -3.41 -0.69
CA LEU A 172 19.45 -3.52 -0.17
C LEU A 172 19.51 -3.15 1.32
N SER A 173 18.74 -2.16 1.72
CA SER A 173 18.59 -1.75 3.11
C SER A 173 17.22 -1.13 3.34
N MET A 174 16.69 -1.29 4.54
CA MET A 174 15.48 -0.61 4.99
C MET A 174 15.54 -0.38 6.49
N THR A 175 15.29 0.85 6.90
CA THR A 175 15.27 1.29 8.30
C THR A 175 14.01 2.09 8.53
N LEU A 176 13.32 1.82 9.63
CA LEU A 176 12.13 2.56 10.01
C LEU A 176 12.08 2.78 11.52
N THR A 177 11.43 3.85 11.95
CA THR A 177 11.05 4.06 13.36
C THR A 177 9.63 3.53 13.60
N PRO A 178 9.32 2.97 14.79
CA PRO A 178 7.98 2.44 15.09
C PRO A 178 6.84 3.42 14.79
N ASP A 179 7.07 4.72 14.97
CA ASP A 179 6.05 5.76 14.84
C ASP A 179 5.62 6.06 13.39
N LEU A 180 6.29 5.49 12.37
CA LEU A 180 5.82 5.55 10.96
C LEU A 180 5.04 4.31 10.55
N LEU A 181 5.04 3.28 11.38
CA LEU A 181 4.22 2.08 11.18
C LEU A 181 3.17 2.01 12.28
N ASN A 182 2.31 1.01 12.17
CA ASN A 182 1.61 0.56 13.36
C ASN A 182 2.65 0.18 14.42
N LYS A 183 2.51 0.70 15.65
CA LYS A 183 3.40 0.39 16.79
C LYS A 183 3.57 -1.12 17.06
N PHE A 184 2.65 -1.94 16.56
CA PHE A 184 2.68 -3.39 16.67
C PHE A 184 3.48 -4.09 15.56
N PHE A 185 3.94 -3.36 14.55
CA PHE A 185 4.74 -3.93 13.49
C PHE A 185 6.21 -4.06 13.94
N PRO A 186 6.81 -5.26 13.89
CA PRO A 186 8.17 -5.47 14.36
C PRO A 186 9.19 -4.81 13.43
N VAL A 187 9.64 -3.62 13.84
CA VAL A 187 10.59 -2.73 13.16
C VAL A 187 11.92 -3.37 12.77
N TYR A 188 12.30 -4.47 13.43
CA TYR A 188 13.70 -4.92 13.44
C TYR A 188 14.10 -5.96 12.38
N LYS A 189 13.20 -6.48 11.54
CA LYS A 189 13.58 -7.45 10.48
C LYS A 189 12.64 -7.43 9.27
N PHE A 190 12.61 -6.34 8.52
CA PHE A 190 12.17 -6.48 7.13
C PHE A 190 13.34 -6.97 6.29
N ARG A 191 13.17 -8.16 5.72
CA ARG A 191 13.95 -8.64 4.59
C ARG A 191 12.96 -9.09 3.54
N THR A 192 13.03 -8.49 2.37
CA THR A 192 12.25 -8.92 1.20
C THR A 192 13.26 -9.36 0.15
N ASN A 193 13.04 -10.51 -0.48
CA ASN A 193 13.78 -10.89 -1.67
C ASN A 193 13.10 -10.24 -2.90
N PRO A 194 13.81 -10.05 -4.01
CA PRO A 194 13.16 -9.73 -5.28
C PRO A 194 12.11 -10.79 -5.62
N LEU A 195 10.91 -10.35 -6.05
CA LEU A 195 9.90 -11.28 -6.53
C LEU A 195 10.43 -12.00 -7.78
N SER A 196 10.27 -13.32 -7.86
CA SER A 196 10.77 -14.13 -8.98
C SER A 196 9.84 -15.33 -9.21
N GLY A 197 9.98 -16.04 -10.33
CA GLY A 197 9.17 -17.25 -10.60
C GLY A 197 9.39 -18.44 -9.63
N VAL A 198 10.24 -18.25 -8.61
CA VAL A 198 10.47 -19.20 -7.51
C VAL A 198 9.93 -18.64 -6.19
N GLU A 199 9.89 -17.31 -6.05
CA GLU A 199 9.50 -16.60 -4.84
C GLU A 199 8.10 -16.03 -5.02
N PHE A 200 7.13 -16.58 -4.30
CA PHE A 200 5.74 -16.13 -4.39
C PHE A 200 5.51 -14.73 -3.76
N PHE A 201 6.46 -14.25 -2.94
CA PHE A 201 6.41 -12.93 -2.33
C PHE A 201 7.77 -12.24 -2.38
N GLY A 202 7.76 -10.94 -2.61
CA GLY A 202 9.00 -10.18 -2.71
C GLY A 202 8.78 -8.70 -2.96
N SER A 203 9.87 -8.01 -3.26
CA SER A 203 9.88 -6.63 -3.71
C SER A 203 9.85 -6.56 -5.22
N ILE A 204 9.03 -5.65 -5.71
CA ILE A 204 8.86 -5.38 -7.14
C ILE A 204 8.58 -3.90 -7.32
N GLU A 205 9.08 -3.33 -8.41
CA GLU A 205 8.63 -2.02 -8.88
C GLU A 205 7.48 -2.22 -9.87
N VAL A 206 6.45 -1.38 -9.74
CA VAL A 206 5.22 -1.44 -10.53
C VAL A 206 5.03 -0.12 -11.25
N MET A 207 4.71 -0.19 -12.53
CA MET A 207 4.29 0.94 -13.34
C MET A 207 2.92 0.59 -13.91
N THR A 208 1.89 1.26 -13.42
CA THR A 208 0.49 0.99 -13.75
C THR A 208 -0.26 2.30 -13.96
N ASN A 209 -1.26 2.27 -14.83
CA ASN A 209 -2.23 3.36 -14.96
C ASN A 209 -3.48 2.96 -14.17
N PHE A 210 -4.14 3.94 -13.59
CA PHE A 210 -5.44 3.72 -12.96
C PHE A 210 -6.37 4.90 -13.20
N THR A 211 -7.65 4.65 -12.98
CA THR A 211 -8.67 5.69 -12.85
C THR A 211 -9.39 5.52 -11.53
N MET A 212 -10.14 6.54 -11.12
CA MET A 212 -10.92 6.49 -9.89
C MET A 212 -12.37 6.86 -10.19
N SER A 213 -13.30 6.06 -9.69
CA SER A 213 -14.73 6.37 -9.71
C SER A 213 -15.22 6.68 -8.30
N LEU A 214 -16.31 7.46 -8.20
CA LEU A 214 -17.02 7.74 -6.95
C LEU A 214 -18.41 7.07 -6.97
N PRO A 215 -18.50 5.73 -6.84
CA PRO A 215 -19.77 5.02 -6.93
C PRO A 215 -20.69 5.27 -5.73
N HIS A 216 -20.16 5.84 -4.65
CA HIS A 216 -20.91 6.13 -3.42
C HIS A 216 -20.82 7.62 -3.05
N PRO A 217 -21.83 8.18 -2.36
CA PRO A 217 -21.75 9.54 -1.85
C PRO A 217 -20.62 9.72 -0.84
N CYS A 218 -19.79 10.74 -1.03
CA CYS A 218 -18.81 11.17 -0.03
C CYS A 218 -19.52 12.11 0.97
N THR A 219 -20.21 11.56 1.97
CA THR A 219 -20.85 12.33 3.06
C THR A 219 -19.98 12.43 4.31
#